data_AF-A0A661YRR3-F1
#
_entry.id   AF-A0A661YRR3-F1
#
_cell.length_a   1.000
_cell.length_b   1.000
_cell.length_c   1.000
_cell.angle_alpha   90.00
_cell.angle_beta   90.00
_cell.angle_gamma   90.00
#
_symmetry.space_group_name_H-M   'P 1'
#
loop_
_entity.id
_entity.type
_entity.pdbx_description
1 polymer ?
#
loop_
_entity_poly.entity_id
_entity_poly.type
_entity_poly.pdbx_seq_one_letter_code
_entity_poly.pdbx_strand_id
1 'polypeptide(L)'
;MGLNNLENKIRENKMFFDEEPSVDHLEKFQARLDKIENSKNIHHGFLFTSNKTFVLAASVTIFLLIAIFALLESSDIEAQPQLSEELMHVKMYYSSQTNSKIEEIKNCATKTTENEMLFETAENRLYKLDNNTLILEDKLGQAKGNKQLESAYIQSLKAKSEVVNQIYAQLCENNTNNIITQ
;
A
#
# COMPACT_ATOMS: atom_id res chain seq x y z
N MET A 1 11.33 3.61 35.58
CA MET A 1 11.99 3.20 36.85
C MET A 1 13.51 3.06 36.64
N GLY A 2 14.20 4.14 36.26
CA GLY A 2 15.60 4.06 35.79
C GLY A 2 16.63 4.77 36.68
N LEU A 3 16.32 5.98 37.18
CA LEU A 3 17.30 6.76 37.96
C LEU A 3 17.52 6.22 39.38
N ASN A 4 16.44 5.88 40.08
CA ASN A 4 16.50 5.51 41.50
C ASN A 4 17.32 4.23 41.76
N ASN A 5 17.37 3.32 40.80
CA ASN A 5 18.13 2.06 40.92
C ASN A 5 19.63 2.29 40.71
N LEU A 6 19.99 3.14 39.73
CA LEU A 6 21.39 3.49 39.50
C LEU A 6 21.96 4.32 40.65
N GLU A 7 21.20 5.32 41.13
CA GLU A 7 21.62 6.16 42.25
C GLU A 7 21.80 5.35 43.55
N ASN A 8 20.90 4.40 43.81
CA ASN A 8 21.06 3.46 44.93
C ASN A 8 22.33 2.62 44.78
N LYS A 9 22.60 2.05 43.60
CA LYS A 9 23.81 1.25 43.35
C LYS A 9 25.11 2.04 43.50
N ILE A 10 25.13 3.29 43.03
CA ILE A 10 26.30 4.18 43.17
C ILE A 10 26.51 4.53 44.65
N ARG A 11 25.42 4.83 45.37
CA ARG A 11 25.47 5.13 46.81
C ARG A 11 25.94 3.94 47.65
N GLU A 12 25.49 2.73 47.31
CA GLU A 12 25.89 1.48 47.99
C GLU A 12 27.35 1.12 47.73
N ASN A 13 27.89 1.46 46.55
CA ASN A 13 29.26 1.16 46.16
C ASN A 13 30.16 2.41 46.19
N LYS A 14 29.77 3.45 46.95
CA LYS A 14 30.48 4.73 46.99
C LYS A 14 31.96 4.57 47.34
N MET A 15 32.29 3.67 48.28
CA MET A 15 33.68 3.36 48.65
C MET A 15 34.53 2.86 47.48
N PHE A 16 33.94 2.15 46.51
CA PHE A 16 34.65 1.65 45.34
C PHE A 16 34.96 2.75 44.32
N PHE A 17 34.17 3.84 44.30
CA PHE A 17 34.34 4.96 43.37
C PHE A 17 35.19 6.09 43.96
N ASP A 18 35.21 6.23 45.29
CA ASP A 18 36.01 7.23 45.99
C ASP A 18 37.47 6.77 46.21
N GLU A 19 37.81 5.51 45.90
CA GLU A 19 39.16 4.97 45.96
C GLU A 19 39.97 5.38 44.71
N GLU A 20 41.12 6.02 44.92
CA GLU A 20 42.02 6.38 43.83
C GLU A 20 42.58 5.10 43.18
N PRO A 21 42.51 4.95 41.84
CA PRO A 21 42.94 3.73 41.19
C PRO A 21 44.41 3.43 41.47
N SER A 22 44.74 2.16 41.70
CA SER A 22 46.12 1.75 41.93
C SER A 22 47.01 2.05 40.72
N VAL A 23 48.31 2.22 40.94
CA VAL A 23 49.28 2.53 39.88
C VAL A 23 49.26 1.48 38.74
N ASP A 24 48.98 0.22 39.09
CA ASP A 24 48.82 -0.91 38.15
C ASP A 24 47.59 -0.75 37.22
N HIS A 25 46.52 -0.07 37.66
CA HIS A 25 45.36 0.21 36.81
C HIS A 25 45.70 1.19 35.68
N LEU A 26 46.53 2.18 35.95
CA LEU A 26 46.98 3.14 34.95
C LEU A 26 47.89 2.47 33.93
N GLU A 27 48.81 1.62 34.38
CA GLU A 27 49.68 0.83 33.50
C GLU A 27 48.88 -0.11 32.59
N LYS A 28 47.88 -0.81 33.14
CA LYS A 28 46.96 -1.67 32.36
C LYS A 28 46.11 -0.88 31.37
N PHE A 29 45.68 0.31 31.73
CA PHE A 29 44.92 1.19 30.84
C PHE A 29 45.80 1.66 29.69
N GLN A 30 47.02 2.09 29.98
CA GLN A 30 47.98 2.54 28.98
C GLN A 30 48.41 1.40 28.05
N ALA A 31 48.68 0.21 28.58
CA ALA A 31 48.96 -0.99 27.78
C ALA A 31 47.79 -1.38 26.84
N ARG A 32 46.54 -1.10 27.22
CA ARG A 32 45.38 -1.30 26.34
C ARG A 32 45.29 -0.23 25.25
N LEU A 33 45.59 1.03 25.57
CA LEU A 33 45.67 2.11 24.58
C LEU A 33 46.76 1.85 23.54
N ASP A 34 47.96 1.48 24.00
CA ASP A 34 49.09 1.15 23.14
C ASP A 34 48.79 -0.06 22.26
N LYS A 35 48.04 -1.05 22.77
CA LYS A 35 47.60 -2.19 21.97
C LYS A 35 46.63 -1.78 20.86
N ILE A 36 45.75 -0.82 21.09
CA ILE A 36 44.81 -0.29 20.09
C ILE A 36 45.55 0.55 19.05
N GLU A 37 46.51 1.37 19.48
CA GLU A 37 47.34 2.18 18.58
C GLU A 37 48.23 1.29 17.69
N ASN A 38 48.85 0.26 18.27
CA ASN A 38 49.69 -0.69 17.54
C ASN A 38 48.88 -1.70 16.69
N SER A 39 47.58 -1.86 16.91
CA SER A 39 46.71 -2.70 16.05
C SER A 39 46.29 -2.00 14.76
N LYS A 40 46.74 -0.77 14.47
CA LYS A 40 46.53 -0.11 13.17
C LYS A 40 47.26 -0.81 12.00
N ASN A 41 48.13 -1.77 12.28
CA ASN A 41 48.84 -2.54 11.26
C ASN A 41 48.40 -4.02 11.22
N ILE A 42 47.09 -4.29 11.30
CA ILE A 42 46.58 -5.58 10.82
C ILE A 42 46.57 -5.51 9.30
N HIS A 43 47.71 -5.83 8.69
CA HIS A 43 47.74 -6.24 7.29
C HIS A 43 47.01 -7.58 7.20
N HIS A 44 45.68 -7.54 7.06
CA HIS A 44 44.93 -8.64 6.49
C HIS A 44 45.43 -8.78 5.06
N GLY A 45 46.44 -9.64 4.86
CA GLY A 45 46.83 -10.13 3.56
C GLY A 45 45.66 -10.89 2.98
N PHE A 46 44.73 -10.17 2.34
CA PHE A 46 43.71 -10.77 1.52
C PHE A 46 44.45 -11.34 0.30
N LEU A 47 44.79 -12.62 0.39
CA LEU A 47 45.21 -13.42 -0.75
C LEU A 47 44.06 -13.39 -1.75
N PHE A 48 44.13 -12.47 -2.71
CA PHE A 48 43.28 -12.44 -3.90
C PHE A 48 43.63 -13.69 -4.74
N THR A 49 43.06 -14.83 -4.34
CA THR A 49 43.17 -16.07 -5.10
C THR A 49 42.10 -16.06 -6.19
N SER A 50 42.57 -15.89 -7.42
CA SER A 50 41.86 -16.11 -8.69
C SER A 50 40.66 -15.20 -8.99
N ASN A 51 40.75 -14.49 -10.11
CA ASN A 51 39.68 -13.64 -10.68
C ASN A 51 38.38 -14.39 -11.03
N LYS A 52 38.32 -15.72 -10.81
CA LYS A 52 37.16 -16.57 -11.11
C LYS A 52 36.17 -16.66 -9.95
N THR A 53 36.62 -16.49 -8.69
CA THR A 53 35.74 -16.51 -7.51
C THR A 53 34.99 -15.19 -7.34
N PHE A 54 35.57 -14.07 -7.79
CA PHE A 54 34.91 -12.75 -7.77
C PHE A 54 33.70 -12.65 -8.69
N VAL A 55 33.75 -13.26 -9.89
CA VAL A 55 32.62 -13.24 -10.83
C VAL A 55 31.42 -14.01 -10.27
N LEU A 56 31.68 -15.13 -9.59
CA LEU A 56 30.62 -15.94 -8.97
C LEU A 56 30.04 -15.27 -7.72
N ALA A 57 30.88 -14.63 -6.90
CA ALA A 57 30.42 -13.90 -5.72
C ALA A 57 29.60 -12.64 -6.09
N ALA A 58 29.98 -11.94 -7.16
CA ALA A 58 29.28 -10.76 -7.64
C ALA A 58 27.89 -11.07 -8.20
N SER A 59 27.68 -12.23 -8.83
CA SER A 59 26.33 -12.60 -9.31
C SER A 59 25.38 -12.92 -8.15
N VAL A 60 25.87 -13.61 -7.10
CA VAL A 60 25.08 -13.94 -5.91
C VAL A 60 24.66 -12.68 -5.15
N THR A 61 25.53 -11.68 -5.03
CA THR A 61 25.18 -10.42 -4.36
C THR A 61 24.15 -9.61 -5.12
N ILE A 62 24.19 -9.61 -6.47
CA ILE A 62 23.16 -8.95 -7.29
C ILE A 62 21.80 -9.62 -7.08
N PHE A 63 21.73 -10.97 -7.11
CA PHE A 63 20.47 -11.68 -6.86
C PHE A 63 19.95 -11.45 -5.44
N LEU A 64 20.83 -11.38 -4.44
CA LEU A 64 20.45 -11.11 -3.05
C LEU A 64 19.93 -9.68 -2.87
N LEU A 65 20.53 -8.69 -3.53
CA LEU A 65 20.04 -7.31 -3.52
C LEU A 65 18.69 -7.18 -4.22
N ILE A 66 18.48 -7.86 -5.35
CA ILE A 66 17.17 -7.90 -6.02
C ILE A 66 16.13 -8.56 -5.13
N ALA A 67 16.46 -9.66 -4.45
CA ALA A 67 15.55 -10.34 -3.53
C ALA A 67 15.19 -9.45 -2.33
N ILE A 68 16.16 -8.75 -1.75
CA ILE A 68 15.92 -7.81 -0.63
C ILE A 68 15.08 -6.62 -1.10
N PHE A 69 15.35 -6.08 -2.29
CA PHE A 69 14.56 -4.98 -2.86
C PHE A 69 13.11 -5.42 -3.14
N ALA A 70 12.92 -6.60 -3.74
CA ALA A 70 11.59 -7.17 -3.96
C ALA A 70 10.85 -7.42 -2.64
N LEU A 71 11.54 -7.84 -1.58
CA LEU A 71 10.95 -8.03 -0.26
C LEU A 71 10.56 -6.70 0.41
N LEU A 72 11.39 -5.67 0.28
CA LEU A 72 11.12 -4.30 0.78
C LEU A 72 9.98 -3.61 0.02
N GLU A 73 9.85 -3.84 -1.29
CA GLU A 73 8.75 -3.33 -2.09
C GLU A 73 7.45 -4.12 -1.85
N SER A 74 7.56 -5.40 -1.48
CA SER A 74 6.41 -6.24 -1.10
C SER A 74 5.89 -6.02 0.32
N SER A 75 6.59 -5.25 1.17
CA SER A 75 6.10 -4.92 2.52
C SER A 75 4.99 -3.87 2.54
N ASP A 76 4.73 -3.19 1.43
CA ASP A 76 3.55 -2.34 1.24
C ASP A 76 2.43 -3.09 0.49
N ILE A 77 2.22 -4.38 0.80
CA ILE A 77 0.88 -4.94 0.68
C ILE A 77 0.07 -4.30 1.81
N GLU A 78 -0.30 -3.03 1.64
CA GLU A 78 -1.44 -2.45 2.31
C GLU A 78 -2.56 -3.48 2.14
N ALA A 79 -2.94 -4.12 3.25
CA ALA A 79 -4.05 -5.04 3.26
C ALA A 79 -5.22 -4.27 2.65
N GLN A 80 -5.59 -4.66 1.41
CA GLN A 80 -6.66 -4.00 0.68
C GLN A 80 -7.79 -3.78 1.67
N PRO A 81 -8.27 -2.54 1.83
CA PRO A 81 -9.25 -2.26 2.83
C PRO A 81 -10.45 -3.18 2.64
N GLN A 82 -10.57 -4.17 3.51
CA GLN A 82 -11.62 -5.16 3.40
C GLN A 82 -12.93 -4.48 3.77
N LEU A 83 -13.76 -4.21 2.77
CA LEU A 83 -15.16 -3.83 3.00
C LEU A 83 -15.81 -4.90 3.88
N SER A 84 -16.81 -4.50 4.67
CA SER A 84 -17.65 -5.47 5.36
C SER A 84 -18.30 -6.43 4.35
N GLU A 85 -18.56 -7.65 4.77
CA GLU A 85 -19.20 -8.68 3.94
C GLU A 85 -20.52 -8.17 3.35
N GLU A 86 -21.33 -7.47 4.15
CA GLU A 86 -22.58 -6.85 3.71
C GLU A 86 -22.37 -5.83 2.58
N LEU A 87 -21.39 -4.94 2.72
CA LEU A 87 -21.07 -3.95 1.68
C LEU A 87 -20.54 -4.60 0.41
N MET A 88 -19.79 -5.69 0.54
CA MET A 88 -19.33 -6.47 -0.60
C MET A 88 -20.51 -7.05 -1.39
N HIS A 89 -21.52 -7.61 -0.71
CA HIS A 89 -22.75 -8.08 -1.36
C HIS A 89 -23.50 -6.95 -2.07
N VAL A 90 -23.62 -5.78 -1.43
CA VAL A 90 -24.28 -4.61 -2.03
C VAL A 90 -23.52 -4.13 -3.27
N LYS A 91 -22.18 -4.04 -3.19
CA LYS A 91 -21.31 -3.71 -4.33
C LYS A 91 -21.53 -4.68 -5.48
N MET A 92 -21.49 -5.99 -5.21
CA MET A 92 -21.69 -7.02 -6.23
C MET A 92 -23.07 -6.89 -6.89
N TYR A 93 -24.14 -6.70 -6.11
CA TYR A 93 -25.50 -6.56 -6.60
C TYR A 93 -25.68 -5.36 -7.55
N TYR A 94 -25.20 -4.18 -7.14
CA TYR A 94 -25.32 -3.00 -7.99
C TYR A 94 -24.37 -3.03 -9.19
N SER A 95 -23.19 -3.61 -9.04
CA SER A 95 -22.22 -3.76 -10.14
C SER A 95 -22.75 -4.71 -11.22
N SER A 96 -23.34 -5.85 -10.85
CA SER A 96 -23.87 -6.81 -11.82
C SER A 96 -25.01 -6.21 -12.64
N GLN A 97 -25.97 -5.54 -11.99
CA GLN A 97 -27.08 -4.86 -12.67
C GLN A 97 -26.59 -3.77 -13.61
N THR A 98 -25.65 -2.95 -13.13
CA THR A 98 -25.11 -1.83 -13.91
C THR A 98 -24.36 -2.36 -15.14
N ASN A 99 -23.50 -3.36 -14.98
CA ASN A 99 -22.72 -3.92 -16.09
C ASN A 99 -23.63 -4.56 -17.14
N SER A 100 -24.61 -5.37 -16.72
CA SER A 100 -25.60 -5.96 -17.63
C SER A 100 -26.31 -4.89 -18.47
N LYS A 101 -26.77 -3.82 -17.82
CA LYS A 101 -27.46 -2.75 -18.54
C LYS A 101 -26.57 -1.92 -19.43
N ILE A 102 -25.31 -1.67 -19.05
CA ILE A 102 -24.35 -0.98 -19.92
C ILE A 102 -24.11 -1.80 -21.20
N GLU A 103 -24.01 -3.12 -21.10
CA GLU A 103 -23.89 -3.99 -22.28
C GLU A 103 -25.11 -3.90 -23.19
N GLU A 104 -26.32 -3.91 -22.61
CA GLU A 104 -27.55 -3.70 -23.39
C GLU A 104 -27.59 -2.31 -24.05
N ILE A 105 -27.18 -1.26 -23.35
CA ILE A 105 -27.10 0.10 -23.89
C ILE A 105 -26.14 0.15 -25.08
N LYS A 106 -24.96 -0.47 -24.98
CA LYS A 106 -24.00 -0.53 -26.09
C LYS A 106 -24.61 -1.15 -27.34
N ASN A 107 -25.42 -2.19 -27.19
CA ASN A 107 -26.12 -2.83 -28.30
C ASN A 107 -27.24 -1.95 -28.90
N CYS A 108 -27.86 -1.07 -28.12
CA CYS A 108 -28.84 -0.10 -28.63
C CYS A 108 -28.19 1.13 -29.27
N ALA A 109 -27.08 1.61 -28.71
CA ALA A 109 -26.43 2.85 -29.11
C ALA A 109 -25.83 2.77 -30.52
N THR A 110 -25.34 1.60 -30.93
CA THR A 110 -24.76 1.35 -32.27
C THR A 110 -25.78 1.41 -33.42
N LYS A 111 -27.07 1.60 -33.13
CA LYS A 111 -28.13 1.64 -34.15
C LYS A 111 -28.17 2.96 -34.94
N THR A 112 -27.70 4.07 -34.36
CA THR A 112 -27.71 5.41 -35.01
C THR A 112 -26.58 6.28 -34.49
N THR A 113 -26.03 7.17 -35.34
CA THR A 113 -24.93 8.09 -34.99
C THR A 113 -25.28 9.09 -33.86
N GLU A 114 -26.56 9.46 -33.71
CA GLU A 114 -27.04 10.33 -32.63
C GLU A 114 -27.01 9.62 -31.26
N ASN A 115 -27.45 8.36 -31.22
CA ASN A 115 -27.40 7.53 -30.02
C ASN A 115 -25.96 7.25 -29.56
N GLU A 116 -25.02 7.15 -30.49
CA GLU A 116 -23.60 6.94 -30.19
C GLU A 116 -23.00 8.15 -29.45
N MET A 117 -23.30 9.38 -29.90
CA MET A 117 -22.86 10.62 -29.24
C MET A 117 -23.49 10.81 -27.85
N LEU A 118 -24.79 10.45 -27.71
CA LEU A 118 -25.48 10.46 -26.42
C LEU A 118 -24.89 9.42 -25.46
N PHE A 119 -24.52 8.25 -25.97
CA PHE A 119 -23.85 7.21 -25.19
C PHE A 119 -22.47 7.65 -24.71
N GLU A 120 -21.64 8.26 -25.57
CA GLU A 120 -20.30 8.77 -25.20
C GLU A 120 -20.40 9.84 -24.09
N THR A 121 -21.36 10.76 -24.20
CA THR A 121 -21.60 11.78 -23.17
C THR A 121 -22.03 11.16 -21.84
N ALA A 122 -22.85 10.10 -21.92
CA ALA A 122 -23.32 9.37 -20.76
C ALA A 122 -22.22 8.53 -20.10
N GLU A 123 -21.32 7.94 -20.89
CA GLU A 123 -20.15 7.21 -20.43
C GLU A 123 -19.21 8.11 -19.62
N ASN A 124 -18.99 9.34 -20.07
CA ASN A 124 -18.20 10.32 -19.31
C ASN A 124 -18.85 10.67 -17.94
N ARG A 125 -20.18 10.76 -17.88
CA ARG A 125 -20.90 10.96 -16.61
C ARG A 125 -20.75 9.76 -15.67
N LEU A 126 -20.85 8.54 -16.21
CA LEU A 126 -20.63 7.31 -15.46
C LEU A 126 -19.20 7.21 -14.94
N TYR A 127 -18.21 7.60 -15.76
CA TYR A 127 -16.79 7.61 -15.37
C TYR A 127 -16.54 8.52 -14.15
N LYS A 128 -17.11 9.72 -14.13
CA LYS A 128 -17.01 10.62 -12.97
C LYS A 128 -17.64 10.02 -11.72
N LEU A 129 -18.78 9.35 -11.86
CA LEU A 129 -19.49 8.72 -10.75
C LEU A 129 -18.73 7.49 -10.20
N ASP A 130 -18.06 6.75 -11.08
CA ASP A 130 -17.19 5.65 -10.71
C ASP A 130 -15.97 6.14 -9.93
N ASN A 131 -15.29 7.18 -10.41
CA ASN A 131 -14.17 7.77 -9.67
C ASN A 131 -14.59 8.22 -8.26
N ASN A 132 -15.76 8.86 -8.13
CA ASN A 132 -16.28 9.26 -6.83
C ASN A 132 -16.58 8.06 -5.92
N THR A 133 -17.11 6.97 -6.49
CA THR A 133 -17.41 5.73 -5.77
C THR A 133 -16.13 5.04 -5.29
N LEU A 134 -15.07 5.04 -6.11
CA LEU A 134 -13.75 4.51 -5.72
C LEU A 134 -13.12 5.31 -4.59
N ILE A 135 -13.24 6.64 -4.61
CA ILE A 135 -12.76 7.50 -3.51
C ILE A 135 -13.50 7.18 -2.20
N LEU A 136 -14.81 6.92 -2.28
CA LEU A 136 -15.60 6.53 -1.10
C LEU A 136 -15.20 5.14 -0.59
N GLU A 137 -14.90 4.21 -1.48
CA GLU A 137 -14.41 2.86 -1.14
C GLU A 137 -13.07 2.89 -0.41
N ASP A 138 -12.11 3.69 -0.91
CA ASP A 138 -10.82 3.89 -0.27
C ASP A 138 -10.96 4.50 1.14
N LYS A 139 -11.74 5.56 1.25
CA LYS A 139 -12.02 6.20 2.56
C LYS A 139 -12.72 5.25 3.53
N LEU A 140 -13.60 4.39 3.04
CA LEU A 140 -14.28 3.37 3.86
C LEU A 140 -13.31 2.38 4.45
N GLY A 141 -12.34 2.01 3.64
CA GLY A 141 -11.24 1.18 4.02
C GLY A 141 -10.43 1.67 5.19
N GLN A 142 -10.15 2.96 5.20
CA GLN A 142 -9.36 3.63 6.22
C GLN A 142 -10.19 3.93 7.48
N ALA A 143 -11.50 4.14 7.35
CA ALA A 143 -12.39 4.62 8.41
C ALA A 143 -13.23 3.53 9.11
N LYS A 144 -12.86 2.24 8.98
CA LYS A 144 -13.55 1.02 9.49
C LYS A 144 -14.72 1.30 10.45
N GLY A 145 -15.96 1.22 9.95
CA GLY A 145 -17.20 1.36 10.74
C GLY A 145 -17.85 2.76 10.73
N ASN A 146 -17.39 3.69 9.88
CA ASN A 146 -18.08 4.96 9.68
C ASN A 146 -19.37 4.78 8.87
N LYS A 147 -20.50 4.62 9.57
CA LYS A 147 -21.84 4.44 8.98
C LYS A 147 -22.26 5.54 7.99
N GLN A 148 -21.81 6.77 8.17
CA GLN A 148 -22.11 7.86 7.25
C GLN A 148 -21.45 7.62 5.89
N LEU A 149 -20.21 7.13 5.92
CA LEU A 149 -19.45 6.82 4.73
C LEU A 149 -19.95 5.55 4.04
N GLU A 150 -20.38 4.55 4.82
CA GLU A 150 -21.07 3.35 4.30
C GLU A 150 -22.36 3.74 3.57
N SER A 151 -23.19 4.59 4.19
CA SER A 151 -24.41 5.10 3.56
C SER A 151 -24.10 5.90 2.29
N ALA A 152 -23.07 6.74 2.29
CA ALA A 152 -22.67 7.52 1.12
C ALA A 152 -22.22 6.62 -0.04
N TYR A 153 -21.48 5.55 0.26
CA TYR A 153 -21.05 4.55 -0.72
C TYR A 153 -22.23 3.76 -1.30
N ILE A 154 -23.16 3.29 -0.45
CA ILE A 154 -24.37 2.62 -0.94
C ILE A 154 -25.21 3.57 -1.81
N GLN A 155 -25.33 4.84 -1.43
CA GLN A 155 -26.02 5.86 -2.22
C GLN A 155 -25.32 6.11 -3.56
N SER A 156 -23.98 6.10 -3.62
CA SER A 156 -23.26 6.27 -4.88
C SER A 156 -23.46 5.07 -5.82
N LEU A 157 -23.45 3.84 -5.29
CA LEU A 157 -23.78 2.63 -6.04
C LEU A 157 -25.21 2.67 -6.59
N LYS A 158 -26.18 3.09 -5.76
CA LYS A 158 -27.58 3.25 -6.19
C LYS A 158 -27.73 4.33 -7.27
N ALA A 159 -27.09 5.47 -7.08
CA ALA A 159 -27.10 6.56 -8.06
C ALA A 159 -26.49 6.10 -9.40
N LYS A 160 -25.43 5.29 -9.37
CA LYS A 160 -24.85 4.71 -10.59
C LYS A 160 -25.85 3.85 -11.34
N SER A 161 -26.53 2.95 -10.63
CA SER A 161 -27.58 2.12 -11.21
C SER A 161 -28.72 2.95 -11.78
N GLU A 162 -29.15 4.01 -11.09
CA GLU A 162 -30.21 4.91 -11.57
C GLU A 162 -29.83 5.66 -12.84
N VAL A 163 -28.61 6.21 -12.90
CA VAL A 163 -28.10 6.87 -14.11
C VAL A 163 -28.06 5.90 -15.29
N VAL A 164 -27.56 4.68 -15.09
CA VAL A 164 -27.57 3.65 -16.13
C VAL A 164 -28.99 3.29 -16.58
N ASN A 165 -29.94 3.19 -15.65
CA ASN A 165 -31.34 2.95 -15.99
C ASN A 165 -31.94 4.08 -16.82
N GLN A 166 -31.63 5.34 -16.49
CA GLN A 166 -32.09 6.50 -17.26
C GLN A 166 -31.51 6.51 -18.67
N ILE A 167 -30.21 6.21 -18.81
CA ILE A 167 -29.55 6.10 -20.12
C ILE A 167 -30.20 4.98 -20.95
N TYR A 168 -30.47 3.83 -20.33
CA TYR A 168 -31.17 2.72 -20.97
C TYR A 168 -32.56 3.13 -21.49
N ALA A 169 -33.37 3.78 -20.65
CA ALA A 169 -34.70 4.23 -21.06
C ALA A 169 -34.62 5.23 -22.24
N GLN A 170 -33.64 6.13 -22.21
CA GLN A 170 -33.43 7.12 -23.27
C GLN A 170 -32.97 6.49 -24.60
N LEU A 171 -32.04 5.53 -24.56
CA LEU A 171 -31.41 4.99 -25.76
C LEU A 171 -32.10 3.74 -26.32
N CYS A 172 -32.63 2.87 -25.46
CA CYS A 172 -33.22 1.59 -25.84
C CYS A 172 -34.76 1.62 -25.87
N GLU A 173 -35.40 2.17 -24.84
CA GLU A 173 -36.87 2.10 -24.65
C GLU A 173 -37.62 3.13 -25.51
N ASN A 174 -37.12 4.37 -25.56
CA ASN A 174 -37.72 5.40 -26.43
C ASN A 174 -37.50 5.15 -27.93
N ASN A 175 -36.43 4.43 -28.31
CA ASN A 175 -36.19 4.04 -29.72
C ASN A 175 -37.06 2.86 -30.18
N THR A 176 -37.58 2.02 -29.28
CA THR A 176 -38.44 0.90 -29.68
C THR A 176 -39.86 1.36 -30.01
N ASN A 177 -40.35 2.42 -29.36
CA ASN A 177 -41.69 2.96 -29.61
C ASN A 177 -41.82 3.74 -30.93
N ASN A 178 -40.72 4.20 -31.51
CA ASN A 178 -40.74 4.95 -32.78
C ASN A 178 -40.67 4.06 -34.03
N ILE A 179 -40.35 2.77 -33.88
CA ILE A 179 -40.24 1.82 -35.00
C ILE A 179 -41.58 1.13 -35.32
N ILE A 180 -42.56 1.16 -34.41
CA ILE A 180 -43.86 0.48 -34.57
C ILE A 180 -44.95 1.40 -35.18
N THR A 181 -44.68 2.71 -35.30
CA THR A 181 -45.64 3.71 -35.82
C THR A 181 -45.26 4.34 -37.18
N GLN A 182 -44.37 3.72 -37.96
CA GLN A 182 -44.15 4.10 -39.36
C GLN A 182 -44.52 2.96 -40.32
#